data_AF-A0A2N1NEX5-F1
#
_entry.id   AF-A0A2N1NEX5-F1
#
_cell.length_a   1.000
_cell.length_b   1.000
_cell.length_c   1.000
_cell.angle_alpha   90.00
_cell.angle_beta   90.00
_cell.angle_gamma   90.00
#
_symmetry.space_group_name_H-M   'P 1'
#
loop_
_entity.id
_entity.type
_entity.pdbx_description
1 polymer ?
#
loop_
_entity_poly.entity_id
_entity_poly.type
_entity_poly.pdbx_seq_one_letter_code
_entity_poly.pdbx_strand_id
1 'polypeptide(L)' 'MKNIKLSRVISYDYAIYNNYYYGFNFGGDALCMENQNLYANGNEHYEKNVSDDNNIPYIIEEIEAFRVVKL' A
#
# COMPACT_ATOMS: atom_id res chain seq x y z
N MET A 1 -19.63 6.68 -2.40
CA MET A 1 -18.62 5.62 -2.61
C MET A 1 -19.15 4.39 -3.38
N LYS A 2 -20.26 4.44 -4.12
CA LYS A 2 -20.63 3.32 -4.98
C LYS A 2 -19.70 3.34 -6.20
N ASN A 3 -18.95 2.26 -6.41
CA ASN A 3 -18.01 1.96 -7.52
C ASN A 3 -16.52 2.32 -7.31
N ILE A 4 -16.06 2.61 -6.09
CA ILE A 4 -14.60 2.59 -5.82
C ILE A 4 -14.18 1.13 -5.62
N LYS A 5 -13.44 0.56 -6.58
CA LYS A 5 -12.74 -0.71 -6.37
C LYS A 5 -11.36 -0.39 -5.81
N LEU A 6 -11.14 -0.69 -4.53
CA LEU A 6 -9.81 -0.64 -3.94
C LEU A 6 -8.98 -1.80 -4.52
N SER A 7 -7.81 -1.49 -5.08
CA SER A 7 -6.83 -2.52 -5.45
C SER A 7 -6.25 -3.12 -4.16
N ARG A 8 -5.88 -4.41 -4.17
CA ARG A 8 -5.49 -5.17 -2.97
C ARG A 8 -4.32 -6.11 -3.25
N VAL A 9 -3.64 -6.57 -2.21
CA VAL A 9 -2.66 -7.66 -2.31
C VAL A 9 -3.38 -8.97 -2.67
N ILE A 10 -2.83 -9.73 -3.61
CA ILE A 10 -3.34 -11.05 -4.07
C ILE A 10 -2.50 -12.21 -3.56
N SER A 11 -1.27 -11.96 -3.09
CA SER A 11 -0.40 -12.98 -2.48
C SER A 11 -0.52 -12.94 -0.95
N TYR A 12 -1.08 -14.00 -0.36
CA TYR A 12 -1.38 -14.05 1.08
C TYR A 12 -0.14 -13.89 1.96
N ASP A 13 0.98 -14.50 1.59
CA ASP A 13 2.23 -14.43 2.35
C ASP A 13 2.87 -13.04 2.33
N TYR A 14 2.41 -12.17 1.42
CA TYR A 14 2.92 -10.82 1.19
C TYR A 14 1.89 -9.76 1.58
N ALA A 15 0.78 -10.14 2.21
CA ALA A 15 -0.35 -9.25 2.50
C ALA A 15 0.08 -8.05 3.37
N ILE A 16 0.81 -8.30 4.44
CA ILE A 16 1.30 -7.28 5.37
C ILE A 16 2.69 -7.68 5.83
N TYR A 17 3.66 -6.78 5.59
CA TYR A 17 4.99 -6.89 6.18
C TYR A 17 5.06 -6.02 7.43
N ASN A 18 5.25 -6.66 8.57
CA ASN A 18 5.46 -5.97 9.83
C ASN A 18 6.96 -6.02 10.18
N ASN A 19 7.68 -4.96 9.83
CA ASN A 19 9.08 -4.79 10.20
C ASN A 19 9.32 -3.36 10.70
N TYR A 20 10.46 -3.11 11.36
CA TYR A 20 10.77 -1.82 11.97
C TYR A 20 11.16 -0.72 10.96
N TYR A 21 11.30 -1.04 9.67
CA TYR A 21 11.74 -0.10 8.64
C TYR A 21 10.56 0.67 8.00
N TYR A 22 9.36 0.11 8.05
CA TYR A 22 8.20 0.67 7.36
C TYR A 22 7.12 1.18 8.32
N GLY A 23 6.48 2.30 7.96
CA GLY A 23 5.24 2.73 8.62
C GLY A 23 4.07 1.81 8.29
N PHE A 24 4.02 1.34 7.03
CA PHE A 24 3.21 0.23 6.55
C PHE A 24 3.87 -0.39 5.32
N ASN A 25 3.58 -1.66 5.05
CA ASN A 25 4.07 -2.34 3.86
C ASN A 25 3.08 -3.41 3.41
N PHE A 26 2.56 -3.23 2.19
CA PHE A 26 1.63 -4.13 1.55
C PHE A 26 2.24 -4.69 0.26
N GLY A 27 2.10 -6.00 0.05
CA GLY A 27 2.54 -6.67 -1.16
C GLY A 27 4.06 -6.81 -1.27
N GLY A 28 4.81 -6.77 -0.15
CA GLY A 28 6.27 -6.89 -0.17
C GLY A 28 6.92 -5.75 -0.97
N ASP A 29 6.78 -4.53 -0.46
CA ASP A 29 7.26 -3.29 -1.07
C ASP A 29 6.49 -2.81 -2.30
N ALA A 30 5.36 -3.44 -2.65
CA ALA A 30 4.50 -2.94 -3.73
C ALA A 30 3.91 -1.55 -3.40
N LEU A 31 3.46 -1.39 -2.15
CA LEU A 31 2.93 -0.17 -1.57
C LEU A 31 3.45 -0.05 -0.13
N CYS A 32 4.42 0.82 0.12
CA CYS A 32 5.01 0.96 1.44
C CYS A 32 5.34 2.41 1.81
N MET A 33 5.44 2.64 3.12
CA MET A 33 5.88 3.91 3.68
C MET A 33 7.24 3.73 4.34
N GLU A 34 8.24 4.47 3.88
CA GLU A 34 9.52 4.60 4.54
C GLU A 34 9.75 6.08 4.89
N ASN A 35 10.00 6.39 6.16
CA ASN A 35 10.01 7.76 6.68
C ASN A 35 8.69 8.50 6.34
N GLN A 36 8.73 9.60 5.59
CA GLN A 36 7.55 10.36 5.14
C GLN A 36 7.20 10.10 3.67
N ASN A 37 7.84 9.11 3.05
CA ASN A 37 7.71 8.82 1.64
C ASN A 37 6.78 7.62 1.43
N LEU A 38 5.86 7.76 0.49
CA LEU A 38 5.04 6.70 -0.06
C LEU A 38 5.69 6.16 -1.33
N TYR A 39 6.05 4.88 -1.28
CA TYR A 39 6.55 4.13 -2.42
C TYR A 39 5.41 3.32 -3.02
N ALA A 40 5.22 3.53 -4.32
CA ALA A 40 4.23 2.89 -5.14
C ALA A 40 5.02 2.18 -6.25
N ASN A 41 5.65 1.07 -5.91
CA ASN A 41 6.61 0.40 -6.79
C ASN A 41 5.90 -0.54 -7.77
N GLY A 42 4.76 -1.10 -7.34
CA GLY A 42 4.05 -2.14 -8.07
C GLY A 42 4.85 -3.44 -8.23
N ASN A 43 4.19 -4.58 -8.06
CA ASN A 43 4.77 -5.89 -8.34
C ASN A 43 3.65 -6.92 -8.58
N GLU A 44 4.04 -8.18 -8.76
CA GLU A 44 3.13 -9.32 -8.98
C GLU A 44 2.26 -9.69 -7.76
N HIS A 45 2.53 -9.14 -6.58
CA HIS A 45 1.76 -9.45 -5.37
C HIS A 45 0.51 -8.58 -5.23
N TYR A 46 0.31 -7.55 -6.05
CA TYR A 46 -0.83 -6.63 -5.97
C TYR A 46 -1.76 -6.75 -7.19
N GLU A 47 -3.09 -6.63 -7.01
CA GLU A 47 -4.12 -6.94 -8.02
C GLU A 47 -4.05 -6.06 -9.29
N LYS A 48 -3.35 -4.91 -9.26
CA LYS A 48 -2.88 -4.07 -10.40
C LYS A 48 -2.41 -2.68 -9.93
N ASN A 49 -1.53 -2.06 -10.75
CA ASN A 49 -1.14 -0.63 -10.86
C ASN A 49 -1.08 0.15 -9.54
N VAL A 50 -0.25 -0.32 -8.61
CA VAL A 50 0.29 0.59 -7.59
C VAL A 50 1.46 1.39 -8.16
N SER A 51 2.14 0.88 -9.20
CA SER A 51 3.31 1.56 -9.76
C SER A 51 2.97 2.89 -10.39
N ASP A 52 3.73 3.91 -10.04
CA ASP A 52 3.94 5.06 -10.92
C ASP A 52 5.16 4.75 -11.81
N ASP A 53 5.10 5.13 -13.09
CA ASP A 53 6.15 4.78 -14.07
C ASP A 53 7.50 5.48 -13.82
N ASN A 54 7.59 6.32 -12.79
CA ASN A 54 8.73 7.21 -12.57
C ASN A 54 9.66 6.75 -11.44
N ASN A 55 9.28 5.76 -10.62
CA ASN A 55 10.03 5.32 -9.42
C ASN A 55 10.32 6.49 -8.44
N ILE A 56 9.50 7.54 -8.46
CA ILE A 56 9.66 8.69 -7.58
C ILE A 56 8.71 8.51 -6.39
N PRO A 57 9.21 8.47 -5.15
CA PRO A 57 8.33 8.41 -4.00
C PRO A 57 7.49 9.69 -3.86
N TYR A 58 6.28 9.53 -3.36
CA TYR A 58 5.41 10.66 -3.01
C TYR A 58 5.69 11.10 -1.56
N ILE A 59 5.65 12.40 -1.30
CA ILE A 59 5.66 12.90 0.08
C ILE A 59 4.23 12.78 0.63
N ILE A 60 4.08 12.12 1.78
CA ILE A 60 2.79 11.94 2.42
C ILE A 60 2.40 13.25 3.13
N GLU A 61 1.26 13.83 2.74
CA GLU A 61 0.67 14.97 3.46
C GLU A 61 -0.19 14.52 4.65
N GLU A 62 -0.99 13.46 4.47
CA GLU A 62 -1.93 12.94 5.48
C GLU A 62 -2.14 11.42 5.33
N ILE A 63 -2.40 10.75 6.46
CA ILE A 63 -2.81 9.33 6.52
C ILE A 63 -4.06 9.22 7.37
N GLU A 64 -5.10 8.60 6.83
CA GLU A 64 -6.33 8.25 7.56
C GLU A 64 -6.50 6.73 7.64
N ALA A 65 -6.92 6.23 8.80
CA ALA A 65 -7.20 4.81 9.02
C ALA A 65 -8.61 4.61 9.59
N PHE A 66 -9.38 3.72 8.95
CA PHE A 66 -10.77 3.45 9.31
C PHE A 66 -10.95 2.00 9.75
N ARG A 67 -11.63 1.79 10.88
CA ARG A 67 -12.04 0.46 11.34
C ARG A 67 -13.49 0.19 10.96
N VAL A 68 -13.74 -0.86 10.20
CA VAL A 68 -15.10 -1.35 9.94
C VAL A 68 -15.59 -2.17 11.13
N VAL A 69 -16.69 -1.77 11.75
CA VAL A 69 -17.34 -2.49 12.85
C VAL A 69 -18.70 -2.99 12.39
N LYS A 70 -19.07 -4.22 12.75
CA LYS A 70 -20.47 -4.65 12.69
C LYS A 70 -21.20 -3.96 13.85
N LEU A 71 -22.34 -3.34 13.55
CA LEU A 71 -23.29 -2.84 14.53
C LEU A 71 -24.02 -4.01 15.20
#